data_AF-A0A956ZEK9-F1
#
_entry.id   AF-A0A956ZEK9-F1
#
_cell.length_a   1.000
_cell.length_b   1.000
_cell.length_c   1.000
_cell.angle_alpha   90.00
_cell.angle_beta   90.00
_cell.angle_gamma   90.00
#
_symmetry.space_group_name_H-M   'P 1'
#
loop_
_entity.id
_entity.type
_entity.pdbx_description
1 polymer ?
#
loop_
_entity_poly.entity_id
_entity_poly.type
_entity_poly.pdbx_seq_one_letter_code
_entity_poly.pdbx_strand_id
1 'polypeptide(L)'
;MINRLNLIFCSLAAVVIVVLYLQGWALAISAPLSIEYEGPCLWATIQLAHGLEIYSPARLFEAPYQVVIYPPVFFLVCVPFQVFAGTSYWGLRLVSILSFLISAVSSYRIFHRSTSSHYASLVSLIA
;
A
#
# COMPACT_ATOMS: atom_id res chain seq x y z
N MET A 1 0.55 -32.69 13.88
CA MET A 1 1.34 -32.85 12.63
C MET A 1 0.51 -32.30 11.47
N ILE A 2 1.00 -31.29 10.76
CA ILE A 2 0.32 -30.78 9.55
C ILE A 2 0.51 -31.83 8.43
N ASN A 3 -0.59 -32.25 7.79
CA ASN A 3 -0.54 -33.19 6.67
C ASN A 3 0.14 -32.54 5.45
N ARG A 4 0.97 -33.29 4.71
CA ARG A 4 1.64 -32.82 3.48
C ARG A 4 0.64 -32.26 2.46
N LEU A 5 -0.56 -32.85 2.39
CA LEU A 5 -1.64 -32.38 1.53
C LEU A 5 -2.06 -30.93 1.88
N ASN A 6 -2.22 -30.64 3.18
CA ASN A 6 -2.60 -29.31 3.67
C ASN A 6 -1.51 -28.27 3.37
N LEU A 7 -0.24 -28.65 3.49
CA LEU A 7 0.88 -27.77 3.13
C LEU A 7 0.85 -27.39 1.65
N ILE A 8 0.57 -28.35 0.76
CA ILE A 8 0.46 -28.10 -0.68
C ILE A 8 -0.70 -27.14 -0.96
N PHE A 9 -1.87 -27.37 -0.34
CA PHE A 9 -3.03 -26.48 -0.52
C PHE A 9 -2.75 -25.06 -0.01
N CYS A 10 -2.18 -24.91 1.19
CA CYS A 10 -1.82 -23.59 1.72
C CYS A 10 -0.80 -22.87 0.83
N SER A 11 0.20 -23.60 0.32
CA SER A 11 1.23 -23.03 -0.56
C SER A 11 0.64 -22.60 -1.90
N LEU A 12 -0.25 -23.41 -2.49
CA LEU A 12 -0.93 -23.06 -3.73
C LEU A 12 -1.83 -21.84 -3.55
N ALA A 13 -2.61 -21.79 -2.47
CA ALA A 13 -3.45 -20.64 -2.14
C ALA A 13 -2.62 -19.36 -1.96
N ALA A 14 -1.46 -19.45 -1.31
CA ALA A 14 -0.50 -18.35 -1.19
C ALA A 14 -0.11 -17.79 -2.56
N VAL A 15 0.32 -18.68 -3.46
CA VAL A 15 0.77 -18.33 -4.81
C VAL A 15 -0.37 -17.67 -5.58
N VAL A 16 -1.58 -18.22 -5.52
CA VAL A 16 -2.76 -17.65 -6.18
C VAL A 16 -3.04 -16.23 -5.69
N ILE A 17 -3.05 -16.01 -4.37
CA ILE A 17 -3.29 -14.68 -3.79
C ILE A 17 -2.22 -13.68 -4.24
N VAL A 18 -0.94 -14.07 -4.19
CA VAL A 18 0.16 -13.22 -4.64
C VAL A 18 0.04 -12.88 -6.13
N VAL A 19 -0.28 -13.86 -6.98
CA VAL A 19 -0.45 -13.65 -8.42
C VAL A 19 -1.61 -12.71 -8.69
N LEU A 20 -2.78 -12.91 -8.07
CA LEU A 20 -3.94 -12.05 -8.23
C LEU A 20 -3.64 -10.61 -7.79
N TYR A 21 -2.94 -10.45 -6.66
CA TYR A 21 -2.54 -9.14 -6.16
C TYR A 21 -1.56 -8.43 -7.11
N LEU A 22 -0.52 -9.13 -7.60
CA LEU A 22 0.45 -8.56 -8.53
C LEU A 22 -0.18 -8.20 -9.88
N GLN A 23 -1.12 -9.01 -10.37
CA GLN A 23 -1.89 -8.68 -11.58
C GLN A 23 -2.75 -7.43 -11.36
N GLY A 24 -3.47 -7.35 -10.25
CA GLY A 24 -4.25 -6.17 -9.88
C GLY A 24 -3.38 -4.91 -9.79
N TRP A 25 -2.22 -5.01 -9.14
CA TRP A 25 -1.26 -3.90 -9.06
C TRP A 25 -0.68 -3.51 -10.42
N ALA A 26 -0.38 -4.47 -11.29
CA ALA A 26 0.15 -4.20 -12.64
C ALA A 26 -0.88 -3.47 -13.53
N LEU A 27 -2.18 -3.77 -13.36
CA LEU A 27 -3.26 -3.01 -13.99
C LEU A 27 -3.42 -1.64 -13.34
N ALA A 28 -3.32 -1.58 -12.00
CA ALA A 28 -3.45 -0.33 -11.27
C ALA A 28 -2.35 0.66 -11.63
N ILE A 29 -1.08 0.26 -11.77
CA ILE A 29 0.01 1.23 -11.98
C ILE A 29 -0.11 2.02 -13.29
N SER A 30 -0.75 1.46 -14.32
CA SER A 30 -0.99 2.11 -15.60
C SER A 30 -2.35 2.83 -15.70
N ALA A 31 -3.23 2.68 -14.71
CA ALA A 31 -4.54 3.30 -14.72
C ALA A 31 -4.45 4.84 -14.58
N PRO A 32 -5.05 5.62 -15.49
CA PRO A 32 -4.90 7.09 -15.46
C PRO A 32 -5.76 7.78 -14.40
N LEU A 33 -6.81 7.11 -13.91
CA LEU A 33 -7.77 7.64 -12.95
C LEU A 33 -7.54 7.06 -11.55
N SER A 34 -8.10 7.72 -10.54
CA SER A 34 -8.09 7.23 -9.16
C SER A 34 -8.85 5.91 -9.07
N ILE A 35 -8.27 4.97 -8.33
CA ILE A 35 -8.95 3.77 -7.87
C ILE A 35 -9.41 4.02 -6.45
N GLU A 36 -10.71 3.88 -6.19
CA GLU A 36 -11.33 4.12 -4.88
C GLU A 36 -10.91 5.47 -4.25
N TYR A 37 -10.26 5.42 -3.08
CA TYR A 37 -9.90 6.57 -2.25
C TYR A 37 -8.51 7.17 -2.59
N GLU A 38 -7.93 6.87 -3.76
CA GLU A 38 -6.63 7.42 -4.16
C GLU A 38 -6.67 8.94 -4.44
N GLY A 39 -7.82 9.49 -4.82
CA GLY A 39 -7.96 10.92 -5.17
C GLY A 39 -7.57 11.85 -4.01
N PRO A 40 -8.16 11.70 -2.81
CA PRO A 40 -7.73 12.39 -1.59
C PRO A 40 -6.23 12.30 -1.29
N CYS A 41 -5.64 11.11 -1.48
CA CYS A 41 -4.22 10.88 -1.25
C CYS A 41 -3.34 11.64 -2.25
N LEU A 42 -3.71 11.61 -3.53
CA LEU A 42 -3.01 12.36 -4.57
C LEU A 42 -3.09 13.86 -4.31
N TRP A 43 -4.30 14.36 -4.01
CA TRP A 43 -4.49 15.77 -3.68
C TRP A 43 -3.65 16.20 -2.49
N ALA A 44 -3.63 15.44 -1.39
CA ALA A 44 -2.86 15.78 -0.20
C ALA A 44 -1.36 15.84 -0.51
N THR A 45 -0.88 14.89 -1.33
CA THR A 45 0.51 14.84 -1.76
C THR A 45 0.87 16.05 -2.64
N ILE A 46 0.01 16.45 -3.57
CA ILE A 46 0.20 17.63 -4.42
C ILE A 46 0.24 18.90 -3.58
N GLN A 47 -0.68 19.05 -2.62
CA GLN A 47 -0.69 20.19 -1.71
C GLN A 47 0.63 20.30 -0.96
N LEU A 48 1.11 19.20 -0.38
CA LEU A 48 2.41 19.18 0.30
C LEU A 48 3.59 19.45 -0.65
N ALA A 49 3.53 18.96 -1.89
CA ALA A 49 4.55 19.25 -2.90
C ALA A 49 4.64 20.75 -3.24
N HIS A 50 3.53 21.48 -3.12
CA HIS A 50 3.47 22.93 -3.25
C HIS A 50 3.70 23.69 -1.93
N GLY A 51 4.03 23.00 -0.83
CA GLY A 51 4.19 23.61 0.49
C GLY A 51 2.89 24.12 1.11
N LEU A 52 1.74 23.63 0.65
CA LEU A 52 0.41 23.99 1.14
C LEU A 52 -0.05 23.06 2.26
N GLU A 53 -0.85 23.59 3.17
CA GLU A 53 -1.42 22.83 4.28
C GLU A 53 -2.47 21.80 3.81
N ILE A 54 -2.45 20.60 4.40
CA ILE A 54 -3.44 19.53 4.12
C ILE A 54 -4.55 19.41 5.17
N TYR A 55 -4.38 20.02 6.35
CA TYR A 55 -5.32 19.94 7.48
C TYR A 55 -5.97 21.29 7.81
N SER A 56 -6.38 22.06 6.80
CA SER A 56 -6.98 23.37 7.02
C SER A 56 -8.45 23.26 7.45
N PRO A 57 -8.87 23.87 8.57
CA PRO A 57 -10.28 23.91 9.00
C PRO A 57 -11.22 24.58 8.01
N ALA A 58 -10.72 25.51 7.18
CA ALA A 58 -11.52 26.19 6.16
C ALA A 58 -12.21 25.20 5.19
N ARG A 59 -11.60 24.03 4.96
CA ARG A 59 -12.15 22.99 4.07
C ARG A 59 -13.42 22.31 4.59
N LEU A 60 -13.80 22.58 5.84
CA LEU A 60 -15.10 22.15 6.39
C LEU A 60 -16.25 23.03 5.91
N PHE A 61 -15.95 24.26 5.47
CA PHE A 61 -16.96 25.27 5.13
C PHE A 61 -16.80 25.81 3.71
N GLU A 62 -15.66 25.56 3.06
CA GLU A 62 -15.32 26.08 1.73
C GLU A 62 -14.74 24.97 0.83
N ALA A 63 -14.96 25.14 -0.49
CA ALA A 63 -14.40 24.24 -1.49
C ALA A 63 -12.87 24.40 -1.61
N PRO A 64 -12.11 23.33 -1.92
CA PRO A 64 -12.56 21.96 -2.11
C PRO A 64 -12.79 21.28 -0.76
N TYR A 65 -14.00 20.75 -0.53
CA TYR A 65 -14.44 20.06 0.69
C TYR A 65 -13.68 18.73 0.88
N GLN A 66 -12.38 18.83 1.13
CA GLN A 66 -11.44 17.73 1.15
C GLN A 66 -10.83 17.62 2.54
N VAL A 67 -11.17 16.53 3.22
CA VAL A 67 -10.64 16.20 4.54
C VAL A 67 -9.64 15.06 4.39
N VAL A 68 -8.45 15.25 4.94
CA VAL A 68 -7.42 14.22 5.02
C VAL A 68 -7.46 13.65 6.42
N ILE A 69 -7.78 12.36 6.52
CA ILE A 69 -7.99 11.66 7.81
C ILE A 69 -6.78 10.84 8.27
N TYR A 70 -5.71 10.79 7.47
CA TYR A 70 -4.51 10.00 7.77
C TYR A 70 -3.33 10.90 8.18
N PRO A 71 -2.37 10.38 8.97
CA PRO A 71 -1.11 11.05 9.25
C PRO A 71 -0.32 11.39 7.96
N PRO A 72 0.51 12.44 7.95
CA PRO A 72 1.09 12.97 6.72
C PRO A 72 2.24 12.13 6.15
N VAL A 73 2.68 11.08 6.85
CA VAL A 73 3.89 10.32 6.52
C VAL A 73 3.85 9.74 5.10
N PHE A 74 2.74 9.08 4.74
CA PHE A 74 2.60 8.51 3.40
C PHE A 74 2.66 9.58 2.31
N PHE A 75 1.94 10.70 2.51
CA PHE A 75 1.92 11.80 1.55
C PHE A 75 3.30 12.44 1.40
N LEU A 76 4.03 12.66 2.51
CA LEU A 76 5.38 13.21 2.50
C LEU A 76 6.37 12.33 1.73
N VAL A 77 6.29 11.00 1.91
CA VAL A 77 7.10 10.05 1.13
C VAL A 77 6.76 10.11 -0.36
N CYS A 78 5.51 10.42 -0.70
CA CYS A 78 5.05 10.52 -2.08
C CYS A 78 5.37 11.88 -2.75
N VAL A 79 5.73 12.93 -1.99
CA VAL A 79 6.00 14.28 -2.51
C VAL A 79 7.02 14.30 -3.64
N PRO A 80 8.19 13.65 -3.55
CA PRO A 80 9.20 13.70 -4.61
C PRO A 80 8.63 13.25 -5.98
N PHE A 81 7.75 12.26 -5.99
CA PHE A 81 7.13 11.78 -7.22
C PHE A 81 6.22 12.83 -7.86
N GLN A 82 5.49 13.62 -7.06
CA GLN A 82 4.64 14.69 -7.60
C GLN A 82 5.45 15.90 -8.06
N VAL A 83 6.60 16.17 -7.41
CA VAL A 83 7.53 17.22 -7.85
C VAL A 83 8.13 16.89 -9.22
N PHE A 84 8.53 15.64 -9.45
CA PHE A 84 9.19 15.25 -10.71
C PHE A 84 8.23 14.80 -11.83
N ALA A 85 7.11 14.16 -11.50
CA ALA A 85 6.20 13.56 -12.48
C ALA A 85 4.83 14.25 -12.55
N GLY A 86 4.64 15.37 -11.83
CA GLY A 86 3.38 16.10 -11.79
C GLY A 86 2.25 15.26 -11.21
N THR A 87 1.00 15.59 -11.59
CA THR A 87 -0.23 15.02 -11.03
C THR A 87 -0.50 13.60 -11.53
N SER A 88 0.22 12.62 -10.98
CA SER A 88 0.14 11.23 -11.44
C SER A 88 0.10 10.23 -10.27
N TYR A 89 -0.64 9.12 -10.47
CA TYR A 89 -0.87 8.13 -9.42
C TYR A 89 0.26 7.10 -9.27
N TRP A 90 1.10 6.92 -10.29
CA TRP A 90 2.09 5.83 -10.31
C TRP A 90 3.04 5.88 -9.11
N GLY A 91 3.44 7.08 -8.67
CA GLY A 91 4.33 7.26 -7.52
C GLY A 91 3.71 6.77 -6.22
N LEU A 92 2.45 7.11 -5.98
CA LEU A 92 1.71 6.64 -4.80
C LEU A 92 1.56 5.11 -4.81
N ARG A 93 1.25 4.55 -5.97
CA ARG A 93 1.09 3.10 -6.16
C ARG A 93 2.41 2.34 -6.01
N LEU A 94 3.53 2.95 -6.40
CA LEU A 94 4.87 2.41 -6.17
C LEU A 94 5.22 2.40 -4.67
N VAL A 95 4.96 3.49 -3.97
CA VAL A 95 5.18 3.56 -2.51
C VAL A 95 4.31 2.53 -1.78
N SER A 96 3.07 2.34 -2.23
CA SER A 96 2.16 1.34 -1.67
C SER A 96 2.71 -0.09 -1.79
N ILE A 97 3.15 -0.52 -2.99
CA ILE A 97 3.70 -1.87 -3.17
C ILE A 97 5.01 -2.07 -2.38
N LEU A 98 5.87 -1.05 -2.32
CA LEU A 98 7.10 -1.11 -1.53
C LEU A 98 6.79 -1.25 -0.04
N SER A 99 5.79 -0.52 0.46
CA SER A 99 5.33 -0.62 1.85
C SER A 99 4.77 -2.01 2.15
N PHE A 100 4.01 -2.59 1.23
CA PHE A 100 3.53 -3.97 1.32
C PHE A 100 4.69 -4.97 1.41
N LEU A 101 5.70 -4.86 0.54
CA LEU A 101 6.87 -5.75 0.56
C LEU A 101 7.67 -5.63 1.87
N ILE A 102 7.90 -4.40 2.34
CA ILE A 102 8.57 -4.15 3.62
C ILE A 102 7.77 -4.77 4.78
N SER A 103 6.44 -4.60 4.78
CA SER A 103 5.55 -5.21 5.77
C SER A 103 5.63 -6.73 5.73
N ALA A 104 5.53 -7.34 4.55
CA ALA A 104 5.61 -8.79 4.38
C ALA A 104 6.93 -9.36 4.89
N VAL A 105 8.07 -8.73 4.56
CA VAL A 105 9.39 -9.13 5.05
C VAL A 105 9.50 -8.97 6.56
N SER A 106 8.98 -7.87 7.11
CA SER A 106 9.03 -7.61 8.55
C SER A 106 8.20 -8.62 9.32
N SER A 107 6.97 -8.88 8.87
CA SER A 107 6.07 -9.91 9.42
C SER A 107 6.70 -11.29 9.34
N TYR A 108 7.33 -11.65 8.22
CA TYR A 108 8.02 -12.92 8.08
C TYR A 108 9.11 -13.09 9.13
N ARG A 109 9.94 -12.05 9.32
CA ARG A 109 11.02 -12.07 10.32
C ARG A 109 10.48 -12.17 11.75
N ILE A 110 9.36 -11.52 12.04
CA ILE A 110 8.69 -11.63 13.34
C ILE A 110 8.21 -13.06 13.55
N PHE A 111 7.46 -13.63 12.61
CA PHE A 111 6.94 -15.00 12.74
C PHE A 111 8.06 -16.04 12.81
N HIS A 112 9.12 -15.88 12.02
CA HIS A 112 10.26 -16.78 12.04
C HIS A 112 11.03 -16.73 13.37
N ARG A 113 11.02 -15.59 14.07
CA ARG A 113 11.57 -15.51 15.43
C ARG A 113 10.63 -16.07 16.49
N SER A 114 9.32 -16.00 16.25
CA SER A 114 8.30 -16.47 17.18
C SER A 114 7.97 -17.96 17.04
N THR A 115 8.41 -18.63 15.96
CA THR A 115 8.10 -20.04 15.72
C THR A 115 9.34 -20.81 15.26
N SER A 116 9.45 -22.08 15.66
CA SER A 116 10.60 -22.93 15.27
C SER A 116 10.48 -23.50 13.84
N SER A 117 9.34 -23.30 13.16
CA SER A 117 9.05 -23.84 11.84
C SER A 117 9.01 -22.77 10.74
N HIS A 118 9.87 -22.92 9.73
CA HIS A 118 9.90 -22.08 8.54
C HIS A 118 8.54 -22.07 7.80
N TYR A 119 7.88 -23.22 7.72
CA TYR A 119 6.59 -23.35 7.04
C TYR A 119 5.45 -22.65 7.78
N ALA A 120 5.42 -22.75 9.11
CA ALA A 120 4.43 -22.03 9.91
C ALA A 120 4.57 -20.51 9.69
N SER A 121 5.80 -20.00 9.62
CA SER A 121 6.09 -18.58 9.38
C SER A 121 5.54 -18.10 8.03
N LEU A 122 5.68 -18.90 6.98
CA LEU A 122 5.18 -18.57 5.64
C LEU A 122 3.66 -18.62 5.57
N VAL A 123 3.02 -19.61 6.18
CA VAL A 123 1.55 -19.72 6.21
C VAL A 123 0.93 -18.56 6.99
N SER A 124 1.57 -18.12 8.08
CA SER A 124 1.14 -16.95 8.86
C SER A 124 1.20 -15.62 8.12
N LEU A 125 1.84 -15.54 6.94
CA LEU A 125 1.80 -14.32 6.11
C LEU A 125 0.49 -14.18 5.32
N ILE A 126 -0.30 -15.25 5.23
CA ILE A 126 -1.50 -15.34 4.38
C ILE A 126 -2.78 -15.41 5.23
N ALA A 127 -2.65 -15.82 6.50
CA ALA A 127 -3.75 -15.93 7.48
C ALA A 127 -3.91 -14.63 8.28
#